data_AF-A0A837D337-F1
#
_entry.id   AF-A0A837D337-F1
#
_cell.length_a   1.000
_cell.length_b   1.000
_cell.length_c   1.000
_cell.angle_alpha   90.00
_cell.angle_beta   90.00
_cell.angle_gamma   90.00
#
_symmetry.space_group_name_H-M   'P 1'
#
loop_
_entity.id
_entity.type
_entity.pdbx_description
1 polymer ?
#
loop_
_entity_poly.entity_id
_entity_poly.type
_entity_poly.pdbx_seq_one_letter_code
_entity_poly.pdbx_strand_id
1 'polypeptide(L)'
;MTSAQDRNEWVRQRGEFRVTWRGYDRAEVEKCLRDLRSALHTVTAERDAVAEDVRRQSAELAALRAENLKLRERLDRVCRTPVETDGLSERLWHMVDLAQKEAQEILDKAQAEAERRREELDKREAELKLRRAELESEHRELVHRIKAEAAAEAEEAARKRREEDERAVRRRQELERDFAKSLAVRREEMNRALARREEAAKAEAERIVAEANARAERIVSQATARVRNLEAARRRAAAELRTAREALAGALPLIEPLPDEVTVDRTVKSGPPSVCGAGTGSGSRPAAHLVRRTANLPVQRVAGPTVSTTR
;
A
#
# COMPACT_ATOMS: atom_id res chain seq x y z
N MET A 1 27.90 67.13 19.06
CA MET A 1 26.92 66.11 19.46
C MET A 1 27.13 65.78 20.95
N THR A 2 26.72 66.68 21.85
CA THR A 2 26.60 66.42 23.29
C THR A 2 25.78 67.54 23.97
N SER A 3 24.99 67.18 24.99
CA SER A 3 24.35 68.07 25.99
C SER A 3 23.67 69.36 25.49
N ALA A 4 22.70 69.21 24.58
CA ALA A 4 21.62 70.20 24.39
C ALA A 4 20.40 69.93 25.30
N GLN A 5 20.34 68.77 25.97
CA GLN A 5 19.13 68.29 26.66
C GLN A 5 18.96 68.79 28.11
N ASP A 6 20.03 69.23 28.78
CA ASP A 6 19.97 69.56 30.23
C ASP A 6 19.63 71.03 30.53
N ARG A 7 19.78 71.94 29.55
CA ARG A 7 19.64 73.40 29.78
C ARG A 7 18.21 73.91 29.98
N ASN A 8 17.19 73.09 29.70
CA ASN A 8 15.78 73.47 29.82
C ASN A 8 15.05 72.88 31.04
N GLU A 9 15.73 72.22 31.98
CA GLU A 9 15.07 71.70 33.18
C GLU A 9 14.70 72.80 34.20
N TRP A 10 15.41 73.92 34.23
CA TRP A 10 15.21 75.00 35.20
C TRP A 10 13.94 75.85 35.01
N VAL A 11 13.09 75.53 34.02
CA VAL A 11 11.76 76.14 33.82
C VAL A 11 10.62 75.15 34.15
N ARG A 12 10.92 73.96 34.68
CA ARG A 12 9.90 73.05 35.21
C ARG A 12 9.33 73.54 36.54
N GLN A 13 8.20 74.22 36.44
CA GLN A 13 7.13 74.27 37.45
C GLN A 13 7.56 74.61 38.89
N ARG A 14 7.72 75.90 39.20
CA ARG A 14 7.34 76.37 40.53
C ARG A 14 5.85 76.65 40.50
N GLY A 15 5.09 75.73 41.08
CA GLY A 15 3.63 75.75 41.10
C GLY A 15 3.06 76.98 41.80
N GLU A 16 1.74 77.13 41.65
CA GLU A 16 0.95 78.23 42.18
C GLU A 16 1.26 78.53 43.65
N PHE A 17 1.54 79.80 43.96
CA PHE A 17 1.76 80.25 45.33
C PHE A 17 0.54 79.94 46.20
N ARG A 18 0.78 79.48 47.42
CA ARG A 18 -0.26 79.18 48.39
C ARG A 18 -1.08 80.42 48.71
N VAL A 19 -2.39 80.35 48.47
CA VAL A 19 -3.31 81.44 48.78
C VAL A 19 -3.76 81.36 50.24
N THR A 20 -3.61 82.47 50.96
CA THR A 20 -4.14 82.70 52.30
C THR A 20 -5.33 83.67 52.23
N TRP A 21 -6.04 83.88 53.34
CA TRP A 21 -7.28 84.67 53.38
C TRP A 21 -7.14 86.15 52.95
N ARG A 22 -5.90 86.65 52.75
CA ARG A 22 -5.59 87.98 52.20
C ARG A 22 -4.46 87.95 51.14
N GLY A 23 -4.42 86.92 50.29
CA GLY A 23 -3.50 86.81 49.17
C GLY A 23 -2.41 85.75 49.35
N TYR A 24 -1.39 85.77 48.49
CA TYR A 24 -0.33 84.76 48.47
C TYR A 24 0.54 84.77 49.74
N ASP A 25 1.06 83.60 50.13
CA ASP A 25 2.04 83.48 51.21
C ASP A 25 3.31 84.28 50.89
N ARG A 26 3.51 85.36 51.65
CA ARG A 26 4.63 86.27 51.52
C ARG A 26 5.98 85.56 51.65
N ALA A 27 6.10 84.55 52.52
CA ALA A 27 7.36 83.84 52.72
C ALA A 27 7.72 82.98 51.49
N GLU A 28 6.71 82.41 50.83
CA GLU A 28 6.86 81.62 49.60
C GLU A 28 7.20 82.51 48.41
N VAL A 29 6.54 83.67 48.28
CA VAL A 29 6.85 84.69 47.25
C VAL A 29 8.25 85.27 47.44
N GLU A 30 8.65 85.67 48.65
CA GLU A 30 9.99 86.19 48.94
C GLU A 30 11.09 85.13 48.74
N LYS A 31 10.80 83.85 48.95
CA LYS A 31 11.71 82.75 48.59
C LYS A 31 11.81 82.60 47.07
N CYS A 32 10.70 82.60 46.35
CA CYS A 32 10.68 82.47 44.90
C CYS A 32 11.39 83.64 44.19
N LEU A 33 11.19 84.88 44.64
CA LEU A 33 11.89 86.05 44.10
C LEU A 33 13.39 86.03 44.39
N ARG A 34 13.82 85.51 45.56
CA ARG A 34 15.25 85.31 45.86
C ARG A 34 15.88 84.26 44.95
N ASP A 35 15.19 83.14 44.76
CA ASP A 35 15.66 82.05 43.90
C ASP A 35 15.65 82.43 42.40
N LEU A 36 14.68 83.25 41.96
CA LEU A 36 14.67 83.79 40.60
C LEU A 36 15.76 84.86 40.41
N ARG A 37 16.05 85.68 41.43
CA ARG A 37 17.15 86.63 41.39
C ARG A 37 18.53 85.94 41.40
N SER A 38 18.70 84.86 42.15
CA SER A 38 19.94 84.08 42.09
C SER A 38 20.08 83.36 40.75
N ALA A 39 19.01 82.77 40.21
CA ALA A 39 19.02 82.17 38.88
C ALA A 39 19.35 83.19 37.77
N LEU A 40 18.77 84.39 37.81
CA LEU A 40 19.11 85.48 36.88
C LEU A 40 20.59 85.89 37.00
N HIS A 41 21.11 86.03 38.22
CA HIS A 41 22.52 86.33 38.44
C HIS A 41 23.44 85.24 37.88
N THR A 42 23.11 83.96 38.10
CA THR A 42 23.84 82.82 37.52
C THR A 42 23.81 82.85 36.00
N VAL A 43 22.63 83.02 35.38
CA VAL A 43 22.50 83.10 33.90
C VAL A 43 23.23 84.31 33.33
N THR A 44 23.26 85.46 34.01
CA THR A 44 24.08 86.61 33.57
C THR A 44 25.57 86.31 33.67
N ALA A 45 26.03 85.67 34.75
CA ALA A 45 27.43 85.30 34.91
C ALA A 45 27.87 84.24 33.87
N GLU A 46 27.03 83.24 33.60
CA GLU A 46 27.24 82.24 32.55
C GLU A 46 27.28 82.88 31.15
N ARG A 47 26.33 83.79 30.85
CA ARG A 47 26.31 84.54 29.59
C ARG A 47 27.57 85.37 29.40
N ASP A 48 28.02 86.06 30.45
CA ASP A 48 29.17 86.95 30.38
C ASP A 48 30.49 86.15 30.28
N ALA A 49 30.60 85.00 30.96
CA ALA A 49 31.70 84.05 30.78
C ALA A 49 31.75 83.47 29.35
N VAL A 50 30.61 83.07 28.79
CA VAL A 50 30.52 82.61 27.38
C VAL A 50 30.88 83.75 26.41
N ALA A 51 30.49 84.99 26.71
CA ALA A 51 30.88 86.15 25.90
C ALA A 51 32.39 86.41 25.95
N GLU A 52 33.06 86.20 27.08
CA GLU A 52 34.51 86.25 27.20
C GLU A 52 35.21 85.11 26.45
N ASP A 53 34.70 83.88 26.54
CA ASP A 53 35.22 82.72 25.78
C ASP A 53 35.12 82.96 24.26
N VAL A 54 34.00 83.50 23.77
CA VAL A 54 33.81 83.84 22.36
C VAL A 54 34.75 84.98 21.92
N ARG A 55 34.99 85.98 22.79
CA ARG A 55 36.01 87.02 22.53
C ARG A 55 37.43 86.43 22.47
N ARG A 56 37.78 85.51 23.38
CA ARG A 56 39.08 84.81 23.38
C ARG A 56 39.27 84.00 22.09
N GLN A 57 38.28 83.17 21.73
CA GLN A 57 38.32 82.34 20.52
C GLN A 57 38.36 83.17 19.23
N SER A 58 37.64 84.30 19.16
CA SER A 58 37.70 85.19 18.00
C SER A 58 39.03 85.93 17.87
N ALA A 59 39.67 86.30 18.99
CA ALA A 59 41.03 86.82 19.00
C ALA A 59 42.07 85.77 18.56
N GLU A 60 41.92 84.52 19.02
CA GLU A 60 42.77 83.39 18.62
C GLU A 60 42.62 83.08 17.12
N LEU A 61 41.39 83.03 16.60
CA LEU A 61 41.14 82.89 15.16
C LEU A 61 41.69 84.07 14.34
N ALA A 62 41.68 85.29 14.87
CA ALA A 62 42.30 86.44 14.23
C ALA A 62 43.84 86.31 14.19
N ALA A 63 44.46 85.84 15.29
CA ALA A 63 45.89 85.56 15.35
C ALA A 63 46.30 84.46 14.35
N LEU A 64 45.62 83.31 14.36
CA LEU A 64 45.87 82.21 13.43
C LEU A 64 45.67 82.60 11.95
N ARG A 65 44.71 83.50 11.66
CA ARG A 65 44.53 84.08 10.32
C ARG A 65 45.69 85.02 9.93
N ALA A 66 46.14 85.87 10.85
CA ALA A 66 47.29 86.74 10.63
C ALA A 66 48.59 85.93 10.44
N GLU A 67 48.77 84.83 11.18
CA GLU A 67 49.87 83.88 10.98
C GLU A 67 49.78 83.17 9.64
N ASN A 68 48.59 82.70 9.23
CA ASN A 68 48.38 82.12 7.90
C ASN A 68 48.74 83.11 6.78
N LEU A 69 48.38 84.40 6.93
CA LEU A 69 48.77 85.45 5.98
C LEU A 69 50.30 85.64 5.96
N LYS A 70 50.96 85.74 7.13
CA LYS A 70 52.44 85.82 7.22
C LYS A 70 53.14 84.61 6.60
N LEU A 71 52.61 83.40 6.82
CA LEU A 71 53.14 82.16 6.25
C LEU A 71 52.95 82.12 4.73
N ARG A 72 51.80 82.58 4.21
CA ARG A 72 51.57 82.74 2.77
C ARG A 72 52.47 83.81 2.15
N GLU A 73 52.62 84.98 2.76
CA GLU A 73 53.55 86.02 2.30
C GLU A 73 55.01 85.54 2.33
N ARG A 74 55.39 84.71 3.31
CA ARG A 74 56.71 84.07 3.38
C ARG A 74 56.87 83.01 2.29
N LEU A 75 55.85 82.19 2.04
CA LEU A 75 55.81 81.22 0.93
C LEU A 75 55.93 81.95 -0.41
N ASP A 76 55.11 82.96 -0.66
CA ASP A 76 55.13 83.79 -1.86
C ASP A 76 56.49 84.47 -2.03
N ARG A 77 57.16 84.90 -0.95
CA ARG A 77 58.52 85.42 -1.00
C ARG A 77 59.53 84.34 -1.41
N VAL A 78 59.46 83.14 -0.83
CA VAL A 78 60.32 82.00 -1.17
C VAL A 78 60.06 81.50 -2.60
N CYS A 79 58.84 81.65 -3.11
CA CYS A 79 58.48 81.34 -4.49
C CYS A 79 58.83 82.47 -5.49
N ARG A 80 58.92 83.73 -5.04
CA ARG A 80 59.29 84.91 -5.86
C ARG A 80 60.78 85.21 -5.86
N THR A 81 61.53 84.78 -4.84
CA THR A 81 63.00 84.75 -4.95
C THR A 81 63.35 83.79 -6.08
N PRO A 82 64.01 84.26 -7.16
CA PRO A 82 64.40 83.37 -8.24
C PRO A 82 65.32 82.31 -7.68
N VAL A 83 64.94 81.05 -7.85
CA VAL A 83 65.71 79.91 -7.35
C VAL A 83 67.05 79.89 -8.06
N GLU A 84 68.14 79.94 -7.30
CA GLU A 84 69.48 79.70 -7.85
C GLU A 84 69.49 78.34 -8.53
N THR A 85 70.04 78.26 -9.75
CA THR A 85 69.87 77.10 -10.65
C THR A 85 70.30 75.78 -10.02
N ASP A 86 71.23 75.84 -9.08
CA ASP A 86 71.82 74.68 -8.42
C ASP A 86 70.84 74.06 -7.39
N GLY A 87 70.05 74.89 -6.70
CA GLY A 87 69.08 74.46 -5.67
C GLY A 87 67.80 73.82 -6.22
N LEU A 88 67.51 73.95 -7.52
CA LEU A 88 66.39 73.26 -8.17
C LEU A 88 66.56 71.74 -8.14
N SER A 89 67.78 71.25 -8.36
CA SER A 89 68.11 69.82 -8.37
C SER A 89 67.87 69.20 -7.00
N GLU A 90 68.38 69.81 -5.93
CA GLU A 90 68.19 69.33 -4.55
C GLU A 90 66.71 69.26 -4.15
N ARG A 91 65.94 70.28 -4.53
CA ARG A 91 64.49 70.31 -4.27
C ARG A 91 63.73 69.24 -5.05
N LEU A 92 64.09 68.98 -6.31
CA LEU A 92 63.51 67.90 -7.10
C LEU A 92 63.83 66.53 -6.48
N TRP A 93 65.09 66.30 -6.08
CA TRP A 93 65.48 65.09 -5.35
C TRP A 93 64.70 64.92 -4.05
N HIS A 94 64.53 65.98 -3.25
CA HIS A 94 63.77 65.90 -2.00
C HIS A 94 62.28 65.63 -2.23
N MET A 95 61.66 66.20 -3.28
CA MET A 95 60.27 65.89 -3.64
C MET A 95 60.11 64.44 -4.16
N VAL A 96 61.09 63.91 -4.88
CA VAL A 96 61.10 62.49 -5.32
C VAL A 96 61.27 61.56 -4.13
N ASP A 97 62.19 61.84 -3.21
CA ASP A 97 62.38 61.09 -1.96
C ASP A 97 61.11 61.11 -1.08
N LEU A 98 60.45 62.27 -0.94
CA LEU A 98 59.17 62.38 -0.24
C LEU A 98 58.06 61.57 -0.93
N ALA A 99 57.94 61.65 -2.26
CA ALA A 99 56.96 60.88 -3.02
C ALA A 99 57.23 59.36 -2.97
N GLN A 100 58.49 58.94 -2.92
CA GLN A 100 58.87 57.53 -2.71
C GLN A 100 58.50 57.04 -1.32
N LYS A 101 58.71 57.85 -0.28
CA LYS A 101 58.28 57.55 1.10
C LYS A 101 56.76 57.47 1.21
N GLU A 102 56.03 58.42 0.63
CA GLU A 102 54.57 58.40 0.59
C GLU A 102 54.03 57.19 -0.18
N ALA A 103 54.64 56.83 -1.32
CA ALA A 103 54.30 55.63 -2.07
C ALA A 103 54.55 54.34 -1.26
N GLN A 104 55.68 54.25 -0.54
CA GLN A 104 55.97 53.12 0.34
C GLN A 104 54.94 53.03 1.48
N GLU A 105 54.61 54.15 2.14
CA GLU A 105 53.56 54.19 3.16
C GLU A 105 52.19 53.73 2.63
N ILE A 106 51.83 54.09 1.39
CA ILE A 106 50.59 53.64 0.75
C ILE A 106 50.64 52.13 0.49
N LEU A 107 51.78 51.60 0.02
CA LEU A 107 51.97 50.16 -0.18
C LEU A 107 51.90 49.39 1.14
N ASP A 108 52.59 49.84 2.19
CA ASP A 108 52.59 49.20 3.51
C ASP A 108 51.18 49.19 4.12
N LYS A 109 50.44 50.30 4.01
CA LYS A 109 49.03 50.39 4.43
C LYS A 109 48.15 49.43 3.61
N ALA A 110 48.31 49.39 2.30
CA ALA A 110 47.54 48.50 1.42
C ALA A 110 47.84 47.01 1.68
N GLN A 111 49.11 46.67 1.96
CA GLN A 111 49.54 45.31 2.34
C GLN A 111 48.96 44.92 3.69
N ALA A 112 49.10 45.75 4.72
CA ALA A 112 48.54 45.49 6.05
C ALA A 112 47.01 45.35 6.03
N GLU A 113 46.30 46.13 5.20
CA GLU A 113 44.86 45.94 4.99
C GLU A 113 44.54 44.65 4.22
N ALA A 114 45.33 44.29 3.21
CA ALA A 114 45.14 43.04 2.46
C ALA A 114 45.36 41.80 3.34
N GLU A 115 46.35 41.83 4.22
CA GLU A 115 46.61 40.78 5.22
C GLU A 115 45.46 40.66 6.22
N ARG A 116 44.99 41.78 6.80
CA ARG A 116 43.80 41.78 7.68
C ARG A 116 42.57 41.18 6.99
N ARG A 117 42.32 41.55 5.73
CA ARG A 117 41.22 40.98 4.92
C ARG A 117 41.40 39.48 4.67
N ARG A 118 42.63 39.00 4.41
CA ARG A 118 42.92 37.56 4.28
C ARG A 118 42.64 36.82 5.58
N GLU A 119 43.17 37.31 6.71
CA GLU A 119 42.91 36.69 8.01
C GLU A 119 41.41 36.65 8.36
N GLU A 120 40.65 37.71 8.05
CA GLU A 120 39.19 37.72 8.24
C GLU A 120 38.49 36.66 7.38
N LEU A 121 38.93 36.47 6.13
CA LEU A 121 38.40 35.42 5.26
C LEU A 121 38.79 34.03 5.75
N ASP A 122 40.04 33.81 6.16
CA ASP A 122 40.52 32.53 6.70
C ASP A 122 39.75 32.15 7.99
N LYS A 123 39.48 33.11 8.87
CA LYS A 123 38.64 32.95 10.07
C LYS A 123 37.21 32.56 9.69
N ARG A 124 36.58 33.28 8.74
CA ARG A 124 35.23 32.95 8.23
C ARG A 124 35.17 31.59 7.54
N GLU A 125 36.20 31.21 6.79
CA GLU A 125 36.30 29.89 6.18
C GLU A 125 36.43 28.78 7.24
N ALA A 126 37.23 28.98 8.29
CA ALA A 126 37.35 28.04 9.38
C ALA A 126 36.02 27.86 10.13
N GLU A 127 35.32 28.96 10.45
CA GLU A 127 33.98 28.92 11.03
C GLU A 127 32.97 28.16 10.14
N LEU A 128 32.98 28.40 8.83
CA LEU A 128 32.11 27.70 7.89
C LEU A 128 32.48 26.21 7.75
N LYS A 129 33.77 25.85 7.81
CA LYS A 129 34.22 24.45 7.81
C LYS A 129 33.76 23.72 9.08
N LEU A 130 33.85 24.36 10.25
CA LEU A 130 33.35 23.82 11.52
C LEU A 130 31.83 23.61 11.48
N ARG A 131 31.05 24.65 11.13
CA ARG A 131 29.57 24.54 11.03
C ARG A 131 29.11 23.49 10.02
N ARG A 132 29.84 23.30 8.91
CA ARG A 132 29.56 22.23 7.96
C ARG A 132 29.81 20.84 8.57
N ALA A 133 30.92 20.66 9.29
CA ALA A 133 31.23 19.39 9.96
C ALA A 133 30.19 19.05 11.05
N GLU A 134 29.75 20.04 11.82
CA GLU A 134 28.66 19.92 12.81
C GLU A 134 27.36 19.47 12.13
N LEU A 135 26.85 20.23 11.14
CA LEU A 135 25.64 19.88 10.39
C LEU A 135 25.74 18.53 9.66
N GLU A 136 26.92 18.15 9.17
CA GLU A 136 27.15 16.82 8.60
C GLU A 136 27.06 15.71 9.65
N SER A 137 27.57 15.91 10.87
CA SER A 137 27.42 14.94 11.97
C SER A 137 25.95 14.79 12.38
N GLU A 138 25.25 15.91 12.62
CA GLU A 138 23.81 15.92 12.92
C GLU A 138 22.99 15.24 11.82
N HIS A 139 23.29 15.53 10.55
CA HIS A 139 22.62 14.89 9.41
C HIS A 139 22.90 13.38 9.35
N ARG A 140 24.14 12.94 9.58
CA ARG A 140 24.49 11.51 9.63
C ARG A 140 23.75 10.81 10.77
N GLU A 141 23.64 11.43 11.94
CA GLU A 141 22.89 10.89 13.09
C GLU A 141 21.38 10.85 12.84
N LEU A 142 20.79 11.88 12.23
CA LEU A 142 19.39 11.90 11.82
C LEU A 142 19.10 10.80 10.79
N VAL A 143 19.94 10.66 9.77
CA VAL A 143 19.83 9.59 8.76
C VAL A 143 20.01 8.21 9.39
N HIS A 144 20.90 8.06 10.38
CA HIS A 144 21.06 6.80 11.11
C HIS A 144 19.81 6.46 11.93
N ARG A 145 19.24 7.43 12.66
CA ARG A 145 17.99 7.26 13.41
C ARG A 145 16.82 6.87 12.50
N ILE A 146 16.58 7.63 11.43
CA ILE A 146 15.51 7.33 10.47
C ILE A 146 15.69 5.94 9.83
N LYS A 147 16.93 5.54 9.51
CA LYS A 147 17.21 4.18 9.01
C LYS A 147 16.94 3.09 10.06
N ALA A 148 17.28 3.32 11.32
CA ALA A 148 17.03 2.38 12.41
C ALA A 148 15.52 2.24 12.71
N GLU A 149 14.78 3.36 12.73
CA GLU A 149 13.32 3.39 12.88
C GLU A 149 12.62 2.65 11.72
N ALA A 150 13.00 2.96 10.48
CA ALA A 150 12.45 2.28 9.30
C ALA A 150 12.80 0.77 9.27
N ALA A 151 13.97 0.37 9.75
CA ALA A 151 14.34 -1.04 9.88
C ALA A 151 13.51 -1.76 10.95
N ALA A 152 13.29 -1.12 12.11
CA ALA A 152 12.45 -1.67 13.18
C ALA A 152 10.98 -1.81 12.72
N GLU A 153 10.42 -0.80 12.05
CA GLU A 153 9.06 -0.87 11.49
C GLU A 153 8.95 -1.96 10.41
N ALA A 154 9.95 -2.11 9.54
CA ALA A 154 10.00 -3.16 8.53
C ALA A 154 10.07 -4.57 9.17
N GLU A 155 10.83 -4.74 10.26
CA GLU A 155 10.84 -5.98 11.05
C GLU A 155 9.48 -6.26 11.69
N GLU A 156 8.84 -5.28 12.32
CA GLU A 156 7.51 -5.45 12.89
C GLU A 156 6.48 -5.83 11.83
N ALA A 157 6.49 -5.16 10.68
CA ALA A 157 5.62 -5.48 9.56
C ALA A 157 5.90 -6.87 8.98
N ALA A 158 7.15 -7.35 9.02
CA ALA A 158 7.49 -8.72 8.65
C ALA A 158 6.99 -9.74 9.68
N ARG A 159 7.10 -9.44 10.99
CA ARG A 159 6.57 -10.30 12.07
C ARG A 159 5.05 -10.41 12.01
N LYS A 160 4.33 -9.27 11.90
CA LYS A 160 2.87 -9.20 11.75
C LYS A 160 2.37 -10.04 10.55
N ARG A 161 3.01 -9.90 9.38
CA ARG A 161 2.69 -10.72 8.19
C ARG A 161 2.89 -12.22 8.44
N ARG A 162 4.02 -12.64 9.03
CA ARG A 162 4.28 -14.05 9.36
C ARG A 162 3.24 -14.62 10.32
N GLU A 163 2.86 -13.87 11.36
CA GLU A 163 1.80 -14.27 12.27
C GLU A 163 0.44 -14.41 11.58
N GLU A 164 0.09 -13.50 10.67
CA GLU A 164 -1.15 -13.55 9.89
C GLU A 164 -1.17 -14.74 8.91
N ASP A 165 -0.04 -14.99 8.23
CA ASP A 165 0.15 -16.14 7.35
C ASP A 165 0.04 -17.46 8.14
N GLU A 166 0.70 -17.57 9.29
CA GLU A 166 0.57 -18.73 10.19
C GLU A 166 -0.87 -18.94 10.66
N ARG A 167 -1.57 -17.87 11.08
CA ARG A 167 -2.99 -17.94 11.48
C ARG A 167 -3.87 -18.36 10.29
N ALA A 168 -3.57 -17.89 9.08
CA ALA A 168 -4.29 -18.28 7.87
C ALA A 168 -4.06 -19.76 7.51
N VAL A 169 -2.82 -20.26 7.62
CA VAL A 169 -2.49 -21.67 7.41
C VAL A 169 -3.17 -22.56 8.45
N ARG A 170 -3.13 -22.19 9.74
CA ARG A 170 -3.83 -22.94 10.81
C ARG A 170 -5.34 -23.04 10.54
N ARG A 171 -6.00 -21.91 10.22
CA ARG A 171 -7.42 -21.90 9.85
C ARG A 171 -7.74 -22.75 8.61
N ARG A 172 -6.87 -22.75 7.59
CA ARG A 172 -7.04 -23.64 6.41
C ARG A 172 -6.96 -25.11 6.81
N GLN A 173 -5.98 -25.50 7.62
CA GLN A 173 -5.85 -26.88 8.10
C GLN A 173 -7.02 -27.32 8.99
N GLU A 174 -7.56 -26.44 9.83
CA GLU A 174 -8.76 -26.70 10.64
C GLU A 174 -9.98 -26.96 9.73
N LEU A 175 -10.24 -26.06 8.78
CA LEU A 175 -11.31 -26.23 7.79
C LEU A 175 -11.13 -27.51 6.97
N GLU A 176 -9.93 -27.80 6.46
CA GLU A 176 -9.63 -29.03 5.72
C GLU A 176 -9.91 -30.30 6.54
N ARG A 177 -9.56 -30.31 7.84
CA ARG A 177 -9.87 -31.41 8.75
C ARG A 177 -11.37 -31.60 8.93
N ASP A 178 -12.13 -30.52 9.08
CA ASP A 178 -13.59 -30.60 9.30
C ASP A 178 -14.37 -30.89 8.00
N PHE A 179 -13.88 -30.42 6.85
CA PHE A 179 -14.34 -30.87 5.53
C PHE A 179 -14.03 -32.35 5.31
N ALA A 180 -12.84 -32.84 5.70
CA ALA A 180 -12.51 -34.26 5.61
C ALA A 180 -13.42 -35.14 6.50
N LYS A 181 -13.68 -34.73 7.74
CA LYS A 181 -14.63 -35.41 8.65
C LYS A 181 -16.05 -35.46 8.08
N SER A 182 -16.58 -34.31 7.63
CA SER A 182 -17.95 -34.24 7.09
C SER A 182 -18.10 -35.03 5.78
N LEU A 183 -17.08 -35.03 4.92
CA LEU A 183 -17.04 -35.90 3.74
C LEU A 183 -16.92 -37.39 4.09
N ALA A 184 -16.19 -37.76 5.14
CA ALA A 184 -16.11 -39.14 5.61
C ALA A 184 -17.48 -39.63 6.11
N VAL A 185 -18.14 -38.88 6.98
CA VAL A 185 -19.51 -39.19 7.47
C VAL A 185 -20.48 -39.34 6.30
N ARG A 186 -20.50 -38.37 5.37
CA ARG A 186 -21.39 -38.42 4.19
C ARG A 186 -21.08 -39.59 3.25
N ARG A 187 -19.81 -40.00 3.12
CA ARG A 187 -19.40 -41.20 2.36
C ARG A 187 -19.89 -42.46 3.06
N GLU A 188 -19.76 -42.57 4.37
CA GLU A 188 -20.30 -43.71 5.14
C GLU A 188 -21.82 -43.82 5.01
N GLU A 189 -22.55 -42.70 5.10
CA GLU A 189 -24.01 -42.66 4.91
C GLU A 189 -24.41 -43.13 3.50
N MET A 190 -23.74 -42.64 2.46
CA MET A 190 -23.96 -43.10 1.08
C MET A 190 -23.62 -44.58 0.90
N ASN A 191 -22.51 -45.06 1.46
CA ASN A 191 -22.13 -46.48 1.40
C ASN A 191 -23.16 -47.36 2.13
N ARG A 192 -23.65 -46.94 3.31
CA ARG A 192 -24.74 -47.63 4.03
C ARG A 192 -26.04 -47.63 3.21
N ALA A 193 -26.37 -46.54 2.52
CA ALA A 193 -27.54 -46.46 1.67
C ALA A 193 -27.44 -47.34 0.42
N LEU A 194 -26.24 -47.45 -0.19
CA LEU A 194 -25.97 -48.37 -1.29
C LEU A 194 -26.04 -49.84 -0.83
N ALA A 195 -25.38 -50.20 0.27
CA ALA A 195 -25.44 -51.55 0.83
C ALA A 195 -26.88 -52.01 1.09
N ARG A 196 -27.72 -51.17 1.72
CA ARG A 196 -29.16 -51.45 1.94
C ARG A 196 -29.93 -51.66 0.63
N ARG A 197 -29.61 -50.92 -0.44
CA ARG A 197 -30.22 -51.09 -1.76
C ARG A 197 -29.77 -52.38 -2.43
N GLU A 198 -28.48 -52.73 -2.31
CA GLU A 198 -27.95 -54.00 -2.81
C GLU A 198 -28.54 -55.20 -2.08
N GLU A 199 -28.66 -55.14 -0.75
CA GLU A 199 -29.32 -56.17 0.07
C GLU A 199 -30.79 -56.34 -0.31
N ALA A 200 -31.54 -55.24 -0.46
CA ALA A 200 -32.92 -55.28 -0.91
C ALA A 200 -33.05 -55.88 -2.33
N ALA A 201 -32.21 -55.45 -3.27
CA ALA A 201 -32.21 -55.97 -4.64
C ALA A 201 -31.82 -57.46 -4.71
N LYS A 202 -30.86 -57.92 -3.87
CA LYS A 202 -30.51 -59.34 -3.74
C LYS A 202 -31.68 -60.15 -3.20
N ALA A 203 -32.32 -59.69 -2.13
CA ALA A 203 -33.49 -60.37 -1.54
C ALA A 203 -34.69 -60.41 -2.51
N GLU A 204 -34.91 -59.38 -3.30
CA GLU A 204 -35.92 -59.39 -4.38
C GLU A 204 -35.57 -60.37 -5.50
N ALA A 205 -34.31 -60.41 -5.95
CA ALA A 205 -33.86 -61.36 -6.95
C ALA A 205 -33.99 -62.82 -6.46
N GLU A 206 -33.60 -63.10 -5.21
CA GLU A 206 -33.75 -64.41 -4.57
C GLU A 206 -35.22 -64.83 -4.48
N ARG A 207 -36.14 -63.91 -4.12
CA ARG A 207 -37.59 -64.17 -4.12
C ARG A 207 -38.10 -64.50 -5.52
N ILE A 208 -37.72 -63.72 -6.54
CA ILE A 208 -38.14 -63.96 -7.93
C ILE A 208 -37.63 -65.33 -8.41
N VAL A 209 -36.39 -65.69 -8.11
CA VAL A 209 -35.81 -67.01 -8.46
C VAL A 209 -36.53 -68.14 -7.71
N ALA A 210 -36.78 -68.00 -6.41
CA ALA A 210 -37.51 -69.00 -5.62
C ALA A 210 -38.95 -69.19 -6.12
N GLU A 211 -39.65 -68.11 -6.45
CA GLU A 211 -40.99 -68.18 -7.07
C GLU A 211 -40.96 -68.82 -8.46
N ALA A 212 -39.98 -68.49 -9.29
CA ALA A 212 -39.82 -69.08 -10.62
C ALA A 212 -39.56 -70.59 -10.53
N ASN A 213 -38.68 -71.02 -9.61
CA ASN A 213 -38.39 -72.44 -9.36
C ASN A 213 -39.63 -73.17 -8.84
N ALA A 214 -40.33 -72.63 -7.85
CA ALA A 214 -41.57 -73.24 -7.34
C ALA A 214 -42.68 -73.33 -8.41
N ARG A 215 -42.75 -72.37 -9.34
CA ARG A 215 -43.65 -72.44 -10.51
C ARG A 215 -43.20 -73.51 -11.50
N ALA A 216 -41.90 -73.62 -11.79
CA ALA A 216 -41.34 -74.64 -12.66
C ALA A 216 -41.58 -76.06 -12.10
N GLU A 217 -41.35 -76.28 -10.81
CA GLU A 217 -41.64 -77.54 -10.10
C GLU A 217 -43.13 -77.91 -10.17
N ARG A 218 -44.04 -76.94 -10.01
CA ARG A 218 -45.49 -77.15 -10.19
C ARG A 218 -45.83 -77.56 -11.62
N ILE A 219 -45.23 -76.94 -12.63
CA ILE A 219 -45.45 -77.28 -14.04
C ILE A 219 -44.91 -78.69 -14.34
N VAL A 220 -43.70 -79.03 -13.87
CA VAL A 220 -43.07 -80.34 -14.08
C VAL A 220 -43.82 -81.45 -13.34
N SER A 221 -44.27 -81.22 -12.10
CA SER A 221 -45.08 -82.19 -11.35
C SER A 221 -46.47 -82.39 -11.98
N GLN A 222 -47.13 -81.34 -12.46
CA GLN A 222 -48.38 -81.47 -13.22
C GLN A 222 -48.18 -82.20 -14.55
N ALA A 223 -47.11 -81.89 -15.30
CA ALA A 223 -46.80 -82.55 -16.57
C ALA A 223 -46.48 -84.04 -16.36
N THR A 224 -45.64 -84.39 -15.39
CA THR A 224 -45.32 -85.79 -15.07
C THR A 224 -46.54 -86.55 -14.53
N ALA A 225 -47.42 -85.93 -13.74
CA ALA A 225 -48.70 -86.52 -13.34
C ALA A 225 -49.61 -86.79 -14.55
N ARG A 226 -49.72 -85.86 -15.50
CA ARG A 226 -50.47 -86.07 -16.76
C ARG A 226 -49.87 -87.21 -17.59
N VAL A 227 -48.55 -87.28 -17.72
CA VAL A 227 -47.86 -88.38 -18.43
C VAL A 227 -48.15 -89.73 -17.75
N ARG A 228 -48.03 -89.81 -16.41
CA ARG A 228 -48.38 -91.04 -15.66
C ARG A 228 -49.85 -91.45 -15.86
N ASN A 229 -50.78 -90.49 -15.89
CA ASN A 229 -52.20 -90.76 -16.15
C ASN A 229 -52.44 -91.27 -17.58
N LEU A 230 -51.77 -90.68 -18.58
CA LEU A 230 -51.83 -91.12 -19.97
C LEU A 230 -51.20 -92.51 -20.15
N GLU A 231 -50.08 -92.80 -19.48
CA GLU A 231 -49.50 -94.14 -19.45
C GLU A 231 -50.43 -95.16 -18.81
N ALA A 232 -51.07 -94.83 -17.68
CA ALA A 232 -52.02 -95.69 -17.01
C ALA A 232 -53.25 -95.97 -17.90
N ALA A 233 -53.79 -94.94 -18.56
CA ALA A 233 -54.86 -95.09 -19.54
C ALA A 233 -54.44 -95.96 -20.74
N ARG A 234 -53.23 -95.75 -21.28
CA ARG A 234 -52.67 -96.59 -22.35
C ARG A 234 -52.49 -98.04 -21.90
N ARG A 235 -52.05 -98.29 -20.66
CA ARG A 235 -51.92 -99.65 -20.09
C ARG A 235 -53.29 -100.32 -19.91
N ARG A 236 -54.32 -99.58 -19.48
CA ARG A 236 -55.72 -100.07 -19.42
C ARG A 236 -56.26 -100.40 -20.80
N ALA A 237 -56.19 -99.48 -21.76
CA ALA A 237 -56.62 -99.73 -23.14
C ALA A 237 -55.85 -100.92 -23.78
N ALA A 238 -54.55 -101.07 -23.51
CA ALA A 238 -53.78 -102.24 -23.95
C ALA A 238 -54.09 -103.54 -23.19
N ALA A 239 -54.75 -103.48 -22.02
CA ALA A 239 -55.30 -104.64 -21.33
C ALA A 239 -56.71 -104.96 -21.87
N GLU A 240 -57.57 -103.96 -22.05
CA GLU A 240 -58.90 -104.07 -22.66
C GLU A 240 -58.84 -104.60 -24.09
N LEU A 241 -57.86 -104.17 -24.90
CA LEU A 241 -57.64 -104.74 -26.23
C LEU A 241 -57.10 -106.18 -26.19
N ARG A 242 -56.41 -106.58 -25.12
CA ARG A 242 -56.00 -107.98 -24.91
C ARG A 242 -57.18 -108.84 -24.50
N THR A 243 -57.98 -108.41 -23.52
CA THR A 243 -59.20 -109.15 -23.11
C THR A 243 -60.25 -109.17 -24.22
N ALA A 244 -60.40 -108.11 -25.01
CA ALA A 244 -61.25 -108.11 -26.20
C ALA A 244 -60.71 -109.04 -27.29
N ARG A 245 -59.38 -109.12 -27.48
CA ARG A 245 -58.77 -110.09 -28.40
C ARG A 245 -58.90 -111.53 -27.91
N GLU A 246 -58.84 -111.77 -26.60
CA GLU A 246 -59.09 -113.07 -25.97
C GLU A 246 -60.57 -113.47 -26.08
N ALA A 247 -61.50 -112.53 -25.85
CA ALA A 247 -62.93 -112.74 -26.04
C ALA A 247 -63.29 -112.98 -27.52
N LEU A 248 -62.67 -112.25 -28.45
CA LEU A 248 -62.79 -112.51 -29.89
C LEU A 248 -62.15 -113.83 -30.29
N ALA A 249 -61.02 -114.24 -29.70
CA ALA A 249 -60.45 -115.57 -29.91
C ALA A 249 -61.32 -116.69 -29.33
N GLY A 250 -62.09 -116.42 -28.28
CA GLY A 250 -63.13 -117.31 -27.75
C GLY A 250 -64.44 -117.30 -28.53
N ALA A 251 -64.72 -116.25 -29.31
CA ALA A 251 -65.89 -116.12 -30.19
C ALA A 251 -65.60 -116.51 -31.66
N LEU A 252 -64.33 -116.55 -32.08
CA LEU A 252 -63.90 -117.04 -33.40
C LEU A 252 -64.39 -118.46 -33.73
N PRO A 253 -64.49 -119.42 -32.78
CA PRO A 253 -65.05 -120.74 -33.03
C PRO A 253 -66.57 -120.77 -33.31
N LEU A 254 -67.25 -119.61 -33.26
CA LEU A 254 -68.70 -119.47 -33.46
C LEU A 254 -69.07 -118.72 -34.76
N ILE A 255 -68.09 -118.37 -35.61
CA ILE A 255 -68.33 -117.75 -36.92
C ILE A 255 -67.45 -118.43 -37.99
N GLU A 256 -68.07 -119.32 -38.77
CA GLU A 256 -67.55 -119.85 -40.04
C GLU A 256 -68.55 -119.54 -41.19
N PRO A 257 -68.13 -119.57 -42.47
CA PRO A 257 -68.33 -118.39 -43.33
C PRO A 257 -69.22 -118.64 -44.56
N LEU A 258 -69.42 -117.59 -45.38
CA LEU A 258 -70.09 -117.65 -46.69
C LEU A 258 -69.26 -116.86 -47.75
N PRO A 259 -69.16 -117.32 -49.02
CA PRO A 259 -68.20 -116.77 -50.00
C PRO A 259 -68.78 -115.68 -50.94
N ASP A 260 -67.87 -115.04 -51.70
CA ASP A 260 -68.07 -114.16 -52.88
C ASP A 260 -68.78 -112.79 -52.61
N GLU A 261 -68.42 -111.62 -53.16
CA GLU A 261 -67.39 -111.11 -54.11
C GLU A 261 -67.02 -109.65 -53.66
N VAL A 262 -65.77 -109.19 -53.54
CA VAL A 262 -64.78 -108.67 -54.54
C VAL A 262 -64.92 -107.17 -54.94
N THR A 263 -63.77 -106.44 -54.88
CA THR A 263 -63.48 -105.03 -55.31
C THR A 263 -64.10 -103.88 -54.47
N VAL A 264 -63.46 -102.72 -54.25
CA VAL A 264 -62.64 -101.86 -55.14
C VAL A 264 -61.42 -101.21 -54.42
N ASP A 265 -60.23 -101.35 -55.06
CA ASP A 265 -59.08 -100.41 -55.23
C ASP A 265 -58.49 -99.60 -54.03
N ARG A 266 -57.21 -99.73 -53.65
CA ARG A 266 -55.98 -99.04 -54.18
C ARG A 266 -56.21 -97.54 -54.49
N THR A 267 -55.45 -96.59 -53.95
CA THR A 267 -54.00 -96.33 -54.10
C THR A 267 -53.47 -95.52 -52.87
N VAL A 268 -52.25 -95.70 -52.32
CA VAL A 268 -50.89 -95.33 -52.84
C VAL A 268 -50.86 -93.82 -53.21
N LYS A 269 -49.99 -92.90 -52.76
CA LYS A 269 -48.70 -92.79 -52.01
C LYS A 269 -48.64 -91.32 -51.44
N SER A 270 -47.64 -90.75 -50.75
CA SER A 270 -46.32 -91.12 -50.19
C SER A 270 -45.91 -90.07 -49.11
N GLY A 271 -44.69 -90.16 -48.54
CA GLY A 271 -44.08 -89.16 -47.65
C GLY A 271 -43.36 -87.96 -48.35
N PRO A 272 -42.47 -87.25 -47.63
CA PRO A 272 -42.23 -85.79 -47.78
C PRO A 272 -41.02 -85.44 -48.67
N PRO A 273 -40.54 -84.17 -48.63
CA PRO A 273 -39.19 -84.02 -48.07
C PRO A 273 -38.93 -82.79 -47.18
N SER A 274 -37.80 -82.88 -46.48
CA SER A 274 -37.11 -81.81 -45.73
C SER A 274 -36.48 -80.75 -46.65
N VAL A 275 -36.31 -79.52 -46.14
CA VAL A 275 -35.21 -78.62 -46.58
C VAL A 275 -34.59 -77.94 -45.36
N CYS A 276 -33.28 -78.11 -45.19
CA CYS A 276 -32.43 -77.28 -44.33
C CYS A 276 -31.83 -76.12 -45.15
N GLY A 277 -31.60 -74.95 -44.55
CA GLY A 277 -30.92 -73.85 -45.28
C GLY A 277 -30.69 -72.61 -44.43
N ALA A 278 -29.45 -72.44 -43.96
CA ALA A 278 -28.97 -71.31 -43.16
C ALA A 278 -29.00 -69.94 -43.88
N GLY A 279 -28.84 -68.85 -43.12
CA GLY A 279 -28.05 -67.69 -43.59
C GLY A 279 -28.57 -66.28 -43.28
N THR A 280 -28.01 -65.67 -42.23
CA THR A 280 -27.71 -64.22 -42.09
C THR A 280 -28.79 -63.15 -42.35
N GLY A 281 -29.02 -62.31 -41.32
CA GLY A 281 -28.73 -60.88 -41.48
C GLY A 281 -29.84 -59.86 -41.19
N SER A 282 -29.68 -59.12 -40.07
CA SER A 282 -30.16 -57.74 -39.83
C SER A 282 -31.67 -57.46 -39.73
N GLY A 283 -32.06 -56.65 -38.73
CA GLY A 283 -33.35 -55.92 -38.79
C GLY A 283 -34.20 -55.79 -37.53
N SER A 284 -33.64 -55.53 -36.34
CA SER A 284 -34.49 -55.07 -35.22
C SER A 284 -34.71 -53.56 -35.26
N ARG A 285 -36.00 -53.17 -35.21
CA ARG A 285 -36.54 -51.81 -35.00
C ARG A 285 -36.29 -51.35 -33.54
N PRO A 286 -36.72 -50.13 -33.12
CA PRO A 286 -36.49 -48.81 -33.72
C PRO A 286 -36.08 -47.72 -32.69
N ALA A 287 -35.84 -46.50 -33.18
CA ALA A 287 -36.07 -45.20 -32.50
C ALA A 287 -35.64 -44.98 -31.04
N ALA A 288 -34.56 -44.20 -30.86
CA ALA A 288 -34.39 -43.32 -29.69
C ALA A 288 -33.83 -41.96 -30.15
N HIS A 289 -34.47 -40.87 -29.72
CA HIS A 289 -34.16 -39.52 -30.20
C HIS A 289 -32.95 -38.90 -29.48
N LEU A 290 -31.89 -38.59 -30.21
CA LEU A 290 -30.74 -37.83 -29.70
C LEU A 290 -30.96 -36.33 -29.91
N VAL A 291 -31.48 -35.65 -28.88
CA VAL A 291 -31.49 -34.17 -28.82
C VAL A 291 -30.07 -33.67 -28.57
N ARG A 292 -29.39 -33.20 -29.63
CA ARG A 292 -28.17 -32.40 -29.49
C ARG A 292 -28.51 -31.04 -28.88
N ARG A 293 -28.39 -30.92 -27.56
CA ARG A 293 -28.47 -29.63 -26.86
C ARG A 293 -27.07 -29.04 -26.71
N THR A 294 -26.70 -28.12 -27.59
CA THR A 294 -25.45 -27.36 -27.49
C THR A 294 -25.50 -26.42 -26.28
N ALA A 295 -24.80 -26.78 -25.20
CA ALA A 295 -24.63 -25.90 -24.05
C ALA A 295 -23.52 -24.88 -24.32
N ASN A 296 -23.89 -23.71 -24.83
CA ASN A 296 -23.00 -22.55 -24.86
C ASN A 296 -22.89 -22.01 -23.42
N LEU A 297 -21.73 -22.11 -22.80
CA LEU A 297 -21.44 -21.49 -21.51
C LEU A 297 -20.79 -20.11 -21.74
N PRO A 298 -21.37 -19.00 -21.25
CA PRO A 298 -20.71 -17.71 -21.31
C PRO A 298 -19.55 -17.66 -20.30
N VAL A 299 -18.35 -17.39 -20.78
CA VAL A 299 -17.18 -17.09 -19.94
C VAL A 299 -17.40 -15.73 -19.26
N GLN A 300 -17.74 -15.74 -17.98
CA GLN A 300 -17.69 -14.52 -17.16
C GLN A 300 -16.23 -14.10 -16.98
N ARG A 301 -15.81 -13.04 -17.68
CA ARG A 301 -14.60 -12.30 -17.31
C ARG A 301 -14.88 -11.56 -16.01
N VAL A 302 -14.21 -11.95 -14.93
CA VAL A 302 -14.11 -11.13 -13.72
C VAL A 302 -13.25 -9.91 -14.07
N ALA A 303 -13.87 -8.73 -14.13
CA ALA A 303 -13.14 -7.47 -14.20
C ALA A 303 -12.51 -7.20 -12.83
N GLY A 304 -11.18 -7.13 -12.77
CA GLY A 304 -10.49 -6.66 -11.57
C GLY A 304 -10.72 -5.15 -11.36
N PRO A 305 -10.76 -4.66 -10.12
CA PRO A 305 -10.90 -3.23 -9.86
C PRO A 305 -9.64 -2.48 -10.31
N THR A 306 -9.79 -1.56 -11.27
CA THR A 306 -8.76 -0.58 -11.59
C THR A 306 -8.68 0.45 -10.47
N VAL A 307 -7.61 0.41 -9.68
CA VAL A 307 -7.28 1.46 -8.71
C VAL A 307 -6.78 2.68 -9.48
N SER A 308 -7.65 3.67 -9.68
CA SER A 308 -7.26 4.97 -10.22
C SER A 308 -6.50 5.75 -9.14
N THR A 309 -5.17 5.71 -9.19
CA THR A 309 -4.32 6.55 -8.35
C THR A 309 -4.51 8.03 -8.72
N THR A 310 -5.08 8.79 -7.80
CA THR A 310 -5.05 10.26 -7.83
C THR A 310 -3.62 10.77 -7.68
N ARG A 311 -3.23 11.73 -8.54
CA ARG A 311 -2.13 12.65 -8.29
C ARG A 311 -2.40 13.98 -9.00
#